data_AF-A0A5C5ZZY9-F1
#
_entry.id   AF-A0A5C5ZZY9-F1
#
_cell.length_a   1.000
_cell.length_b   1.000
_cell.length_c   1.000
_cell.angle_alpha   90.00
_cell.angle_beta   90.00
_cell.angle_gamma   90.00
#
_symmetry.space_group_name_H-M   'P 1'
#
loop_
_entity.id
_entity.type
_entity.pdbx_description
1 polymer ?
#
loop_
_entity_poly.entity_id
_entity_poly.type
_entity_poly.pdbx_seq_one_letter_code
_entity_poly.pdbx_strand_id
1 'polypeptide(L)'
;MFTRPFELFRQINAENVRTKHRLDAVQRSGIDAATRMRRLAKQRSNALVELARHYLPELNHQSMQNSWAEVREKVRDLLLQKNDRRRMLREELQQATKHRLELEHERESAKQSLHHERVVLSCKLGNYRKVLRDDPAIRNATDEIAAIDVDIECCLTELERTNECAKRNLPAYEQCHLFNYLIQQNYGTPQYLGRGLQRRWDRWVAKLINFDNARSSFEHLHAAPAALRDLIEKKQRRYRELLSELESARRKANEQHGVQQQQQVWEQASERLARIDEAIESTRRREAALSDDLYVIDNIKGEFYEQAIAAYQRFLSDLEPDILKIYAACTDSPIDDEICARVRGLQAQIDEEQEREAERAAEKQSLNQYLSGLTELRDRMKDYLRATPADVAFNDGLIFGDLLAQMRQQRCSPGDVWRTIRRCVVQPKLVRHWTDPNDSPSREVSPNEMLPLQATFSATAESDHFGTTIEKLDREGVILPKDSVKPEHFLNETSRDSARFVVAAVCRSEHEATDVAAALSAHGVDSFTFDPISDALWTHENLDPTELELPESILVMVRADKADDARRVLVQRRTISEAPWKCHECGTQMLRGYGVCSGCGARHRRHD
;
A
#
# COMPACT_ATOMS: atom_id res chain seq x y z
N MET A 1 53.71 -30.44 53.69
CA MET A 1 52.36 -30.76 53.20
C MET A 1 52.27 -30.22 51.78
N PHE A 2 52.75 -30.99 50.80
CA PHE A 2 53.02 -30.50 49.44
C PHE A 2 51.78 -29.92 48.74
N THR A 3 51.91 -28.71 48.18
CA THR A 3 50.86 -28.11 47.33
C THR A 3 50.82 -28.86 46.00
N ARG A 4 49.63 -29.34 45.62
CA ARG A 4 49.48 -30.08 44.36
C ARG A 4 49.32 -29.12 43.18
N PRO A 5 49.80 -29.46 41.97
CA PRO A 5 49.63 -28.63 40.77
C PRO A 5 48.17 -28.25 40.48
N PHE A 6 47.22 -29.12 40.83
CA PHE A 6 45.79 -28.85 40.68
C PHE A 6 45.31 -27.68 41.56
N GLU A 7 45.89 -27.48 42.75
CA GLU A 7 45.52 -26.39 43.67
C GLU A 7 45.99 -25.03 43.14
N LEU A 8 47.21 -24.97 42.61
CA LEU A 8 47.74 -23.77 41.93
C LEU A 8 46.93 -23.42 40.67
N PHE A 9 46.53 -24.43 39.89
CA PHE A 9 45.66 -24.22 38.73
C PHE A 9 44.27 -23.70 39.14
N ARG A 10 43.71 -24.23 40.23
CA ARG A 10 42.46 -23.74 40.82
C ARG A 10 42.60 -22.28 41.30
N GLN A 11 43.73 -21.92 41.90
CA GLN A 11 44.02 -20.54 42.33
C GLN A 11 44.16 -19.58 41.14
N ILE A 12 44.88 -19.95 40.07
CA ILE A 12 44.98 -19.15 38.83
C ILE A 12 43.61 -18.97 38.18
N ASN A 13 42.80 -20.01 38.11
CA ASN A 13 41.46 -19.92 37.54
C ASN A 13 40.53 -19.06 38.41
N ALA A 14 40.60 -19.17 39.73
CA ALA A 14 39.84 -18.33 40.64
C ALA A 14 40.21 -16.85 40.48
N GLU A 15 41.51 -16.52 40.37
CA GLU A 15 41.97 -15.15 40.13
C GLU A 15 41.63 -14.63 38.72
N ASN A 16 41.65 -15.49 37.70
CA ASN A 16 41.14 -15.14 36.37
C ASN A 16 39.67 -14.77 36.41
N VAL A 17 38.83 -15.58 37.08
CA VAL A 17 37.39 -15.31 37.22
C VAL A 17 37.15 -14.02 38.00
N ARG A 18 37.86 -13.80 39.11
CA ARG A 18 37.79 -12.55 39.89
C ARG A 18 38.17 -11.32 39.06
N THR A 19 39.25 -11.41 38.30
CA THR A 19 39.73 -10.30 37.48
C THR A 19 38.80 -10.02 36.30
N LYS A 20 38.21 -11.06 35.69
CA LYS A 20 37.15 -10.91 34.68
C LYS A 20 35.91 -10.23 35.25
N HIS A 21 35.43 -10.65 36.42
CA HIS A 21 34.30 -9.98 37.07
C HIS A 21 34.59 -8.52 37.39
N ARG A 22 35.82 -8.19 37.82
CA ARG A 22 36.22 -6.79 38.04
C ARG A 22 36.29 -6.00 36.74
N LEU A 23 36.80 -6.58 35.66
CA LEU A 23 36.79 -5.97 34.33
C LEU A 23 35.36 -5.69 33.84
N ASP A 24 34.45 -6.66 33.99
CA ASP A 24 33.04 -6.51 33.63
C ASP A 24 32.36 -5.40 34.46
N ALA A 25 32.69 -5.30 35.75
CA ALA A 25 32.19 -4.24 36.62
C ALA A 25 32.68 -2.85 36.20
N VAL A 26 33.97 -2.70 35.84
CA VAL A 26 34.54 -1.45 35.30
C VAL A 26 33.94 -1.11 33.93
N GLN A 27 33.64 -2.10 33.09
CA GLN A 27 32.96 -1.87 31.81
C GLN A 27 31.52 -1.39 32.00
N ARG A 28 30.76 -2.01 32.89
CA ARG A 28 29.40 -1.57 33.23
C ARG A 28 29.38 -0.16 33.81
N SER A 29 30.28 0.15 34.75
CA SER A 29 30.39 1.50 35.30
C SER A 29 30.80 2.54 34.26
N GLY A 30 31.60 2.15 33.25
CA GLY A 30 31.92 2.99 32.09
C GLY A 30 30.69 3.30 31.22
N ILE A 31 29.81 2.34 30.98
CA ILE A 31 28.55 2.55 30.25
C ILE A 31 27.64 3.52 31.02
N ASP A 32 27.50 3.33 32.32
CA ASP A 32 26.71 4.22 33.19
C ASP A 32 27.29 5.64 33.22
N ALA A 33 28.61 5.79 33.29
CA ALA A 33 29.26 7.09 33.21
C ALA A 33 29.04 7.76 31.85
N ALA A 34 29.16 7.02 30.74
CA ALA A 34 28.92 7.57 29.40
C ALA A 34 27.47 8.05 29.21
N THR A 35 26.48 7.38 29.83
CA THR A 35 25.09 7.85 29.83
C THR A 35 24.89 9.08 30.71
N ARG A 36 25.55 9.14 31.89
CA ARG A 36 25.57 10.35 32.73
C ARG A 36 26.20 11.54 32.02
N MET A 37 27.33 11.37 31.35
CA MET A 37 27.98 12.42 30.55
C MET A 37 27.06 12.96 29.46
N ARG A 38 26.39 12.08 28.71
CA ARG A 38 25.39 12.50 27.71
C ARG A 38 24.26 13.31 28.32
N ARG A 39 23.78 12.93 29.51
CA ARG A 39 22.75 13.67 30.24
C ARG A 39 23.25 15.06 30.69
N LEU A 40 24.45 15.14 31.26
CA LEU A 40 25.06 16.39 31.70
C LEU A 40 25.32 17.34 30.52
N ALA A 41 25.85 16.83 29.41
CA ALA A 41 26.03 17.61 28.18
C ALA A 41 24.71 18.16 27.63
N LYS A 42 23.64 17.36 27.65
CA LYS A 42 22.29 17.80 27.27
C LYS A 42 21.76 18.88 28.21
N GLN A 43 21.95 18.73 29.52
CA GLN A 43 21.53 19.73 30.51
C GLN A 43 22.30 21.04 30.34
N ARG A 44 23.61 20.97 30.07
CA ARG A 44 24.44 22.15 29.76
C ARG A 44 23.92 22.84 28.50
N SER A 45 23.70 22.10 27.43
CA SER A 45 23.13 22.61 26.18
C SER A 45 21.79 23.30 26.40
N ASN A 46 20.89 22.71 27.19
CA ASN A 46 19.58 23.30 27.49
C ASN A 46 19.72 24.60 28.30
N ALA A 47 20.62 24.64 29.29
CA ALA A 47 20.86 25.85 30.07
C ALA A 47 21.41 27.00 29.20
N LEU A 48 22.26 26.70 28.21
CA LEU A 48 22.74 27.70 27.23
C LEU A 48 21.61 28.18 26.30
N VAL A 49 20.68 27.30 25.91
CA VAL A 49 19.49 27.70 25.14
C VAL A 49 18.56 28.58 25.97
N GLU A 50 18.37 28.28 27.25
CA GLU A 50 17.60 29.13 28.17
C GLU A 50 18.23 30.52 28.30
N LEU A 51 19.56 30.59 28.44
CA LEU A 51 20.30 31.84 28.44
C LEU A 51 20.13 32.62 27.12
N ALA A 52 20.27 31.93 25.97
CA ALA A 52 20.05 32.53 24.66
C ALA A 52 18.64 33.10 24.48
N ARG A 53 17.62 32.41 25.01
CA ARG A 53 16.23 32.89 25.00
C ARG A 53 15.99 34.07 25.93
N HIS A 54 16.75 34.19 27.02
CA HIS A 54 16.69 35.35 27.89
C HIS A 54 17.18 36.61 27.17
N TYR A 55 18.31 36.52 26.48
CA TYR A 55 18.87 37.63 25.70
C TYR A 55 18.11 37.92 24.41
N LEU A 56 17.46 36.91 23.82
CA LEU A 56 16.62 37.04 22.62
C LEU A 56 15.21 36.49 22.88
N PRO A 57 14.34 37.24 23.58
CA PRO A 57 12.97 36.81 23.83
C PRO A 57 12.16 36.79 22.53
N GLU A 58 12.40 37.75 21.65
CA GLU A 58 11.78 37.87 20.33
C GLU A 58 12.80 38.29 19.28
N LEU A 59 12.58 37.88 18.02
CA LEU A 59 13.42 38.30 16.90
C LEU A 59 12.95 39.66 16.38
N ASN A 60 13.34 40.74 17.08
CA ASN A 60 13.01 42.11 16.70
C ASN A 60 14.25 43.04 16.74
N HIS A 61 14.12 44.26 16.17
CA HIS A 61 15.23 45.22 16.11
C HIS A 61 15.67 45.75 17.49
N GLN A 62 14.79 45.77 18.49
CA GLN A 62 15.10 46.26 19.85
C GLN A 62 15.92 45.22 20.64
N SER A 63 15.51 43.96 20.60
CA SER A 63 16.26 42.83 21.16
C SER A 63 17.63 42.67 20.47
N MET A 64 17.75 43.03 19.19
CA MET A 64 19.04 43.10 18.50
C MET A 64 19.94 44.24 19.02
N GLN A 65 19.41 45.42 19.37
CA GLN A 65 20.23 46.51 19.91
C GLN A 65 20.84 46.14 21.28
N ASN A 66 20.12 45.35 22.06
CA ASN A 66 20.55 44.84 23.36
C ASN A 66 21.40 43.56 23.26
N SER A 67 21.55 42.99 22.06
CA SER A 67 22.37 41.80 21.82
C SER A 67 23.87 42.08 21.81
N TRP A 68 24.68 41.06 22.13
CA TRP A 68 26.14 41.15 22.04
C TRP A 68 26.63 41.40 20.62
N ALA A 69 27.69 42.21 20.49
CA ALA A 69 28.20 42.69 19.20
C ALA A 69 28.60 41.54 18.26
N GLU A 70 29.11 40.45 18.82
CA GLU A 70 29.63 39.26 18.13
C GLU A 70 28.52 38.42 17.49
N VAL A 71 27.33 38.40 18.08
CA VAL A 71 26.16 37.65 17.55
C VAL A 71 25.21 38.57 16.77
N ARG A 72 25.30 39.89 17.01
CA ARG A 72 24.45 40.93 16.41
C ARG A 72 24.47 40.92 14.89
N GLU A 73 25.64 40.77 14.27
CA GLU A 73 25.78 40.75 12.80
C GLU A 73 25.01 39.56 12.20
N LYS A 74 25.19 38.37 12.78
CA LYS A 74 24.53 37.15 12.33
C LYS A 74 23.01 37.18 12.54
N VAL A 75 22.54 37.73 13.66
CA VAL A 75 21.11 37.92 13.93
C VAL A 75 20.51 38.97 12.99
N ARG A 76 21.27 40.03 12.66
CA ARG A 76 20.88 41.04 11.68
C ARG A 76 20.71 40.42 10.29
N ASP A 77 21.64 39.58 9.86
CA ASP A 77 21.54 38.89 8.57
C ASP A 77 20.30 38.00 8.51
N LEU A 78 20.02 37.24 9.58
CA LEU A 78 18.80 36.43 9.67
C LEU A 78 17.52 37.27 9.62
N LEU A 79 17.51 38.44 10.27
CA LEU A 79 16.39 39.39 10.22
C LEU A 79 16.20 39.96 8.81
N LEU A 80 17.28 40.30 8.12
CA LEU A 80 17.24 40.76 6.74
C LEU A 80 16.69 39.66 5.83
N GLN A 81 17.20 38.43 5.95
CA GLN A 81 16.71 37.28 5.21
C GLN A 81 15.22 37.01 5.45
N LYS A 82 14.77 37.05 6.72
CA LYS A 82 13.36 36.91 7.09
C LYS A 82 12.50 37.99 6.40
N ASN A 83 12.94 39.25 6.45
CA ASN A 83 12.23 40.37 5.86
C ASN A 83 12.19 40.31 4.33
N ASP A 84 13.30 39.94 3.69
CA ASP A 84 13.39 39.77 2.24
C ASP A 84 12.51 38.63 1.77
N ARG A 85 12.53 37.47 2.46
CA ARG A 85 11.65 36.34 2.15
C ARG A 85 10.18 36.72 2.31
N ARG A 86 9.84 37.43 3.37
CA ARG A 86 8.48 37.94 3.59
C ARG A 86 8.03 38.93 2.52
N ARG A 87 8.92 39.82 2.05
CA ARG A 87 8.63 40.74 0.94
C ARG A 87 8.36 39.95 -0.34
N MET A 88 9.25 39.01 -0.70
CA MET A 88 9.09 38.17 -1.90
C MET A 88 7.75 37.42 -1.89
N LEU A 89 7.41 36.75 -0.78
CA LEU A 89 6.14 36.02 -0.67
C LEU A 89 4.91 36.92 -0.77
N ARG A 90 4.97 38.14 -0.21
CA ARG A 90 3.87 39.12 -0.34
C ARG A 90 3.72 39.62 -1.78
N GLU A 91 4.84 39.85 -2.47
CA GLU A 91 4.83 40.23 -3.89
C GLU A 91 4.26 39.11 -4.76
N GLU A 92 4.66 37.86 -4.52
CA GLU A 92 4.11 36.69 -5.21
C GLU A 92 2.61 36.51 -4.93
N LEU A 93 2.18 36.67 -3.68
CA LEU A 93 0.77 36.60 -3.30
C LEU A 93 -0.04 37.69 -4.01
N GLN A 94 0.46 38.93 -4.03
CA GLN A 94 -0.19 40.03 -4.76
C GLN A 94 -0.29 39.76 -6.26
N GLN A 95 0.74 39.16 -6.87
CA GLN A 95 0.72 38.77 -8.28
C GLN A 95 -0.30 37.66 -8.53
N ALA A 96 -0.34 36.63 -7.68
CA ALA A 96 -1.32 35.55 -7.78
C ALA A 96 -2.75 36.07 -7.63
N THR A 97 -3.00 37.01 -6.71
CA THR A 97 -4.31 37.64 -6.54
C THR A 97 -4.73 38.48 -7.74
N LYS A 98 -3.81 39.26 -8.32
CA LYS A 98 -4.09 39.99 -9.56
C LYS A 98 -4.45 39.03 -10.69
N HIS A 99 -3.66 37.97 -10.86
CA HIS A 99 -3.91 36.97 -11.88
C HIS A 99 -5.26 36.25 -11.69
N ARG A 100 -5.63 35.90 -10.45
CA ARG A 100 -6.94 35.32 -10.15
C ARG A 100 -8.08 36.26 -10.54
N LEU A 101 -7.96 37.56 -10.24
CA LEU A 101 -8.97 38.55 -10.60
C LEU A 101 -9.10 38.71 -12.13
N GLU A 102 -7.99 38.67 -12.86
CA GLU A 102 -7.98 38.66 -14.33
C GLU A 102 -8.71 37.43 -14.87
N LEU A 103 -8.39 36.23 -14.37
CA LEU A 103 -9.05 34.99 -14.74
C LEU A 103 -10.56 34.99 -14.38
N GLU A 104 -10.95 35.57 -13.24
CA GLU A 104 -12.36 35.71 -12.86
C GLU A 104 -13.13 36.64 -13.80
N HIS A 105 -12.49 37.70 -14.29
CA HIS A 105 -13.06 38.55 -15.33
C HIS A 105 -13.19 37.80 -16.67
N GLU A 106 -12.15 37.09 -17.08
CA GLU A 106 -12.18 36.24 -18.28
C GLU A 106 -13.26 35.18 -18.20
N ARG A 107 -13.42 34.53 -17.04
CA ARG A 107 -14.47 33.55 -16.78
C ARG A 107 -15.86 34.11 -17.01
N GLU A 108 -16.13 35.32 -16.54
CA GLU A 108 -17.44 35.95 -16.72
C GLU A 108 -17.71 36.25 -18.20
N SER A 109 -16.72 36.73 -18.94
CA SER A 109 -16.82 36.92 -20.39
C SER A 109 -17.03 35.59 -21.15
N ALA A 110 -16.38 34.51 -20.72
CA ALA A 110 -16.50 33.19 -21.30
C ALA A 110 -17.89 32.58 -21.01
N LYS A 111 -18.45 32.79 -19.81
CA LYS A 111 -19.84 32.38 -19.49
C LYS A 111 -20.86 33.10 -20.35
N GLN A 112 -20.69 34.41 -20.57
CA GLN A 112 -21.59 35.18 -21.43
C GLN A 112 -21.54 34.66 -22.87
N SER A 113 -20.33 34.35 -23.36
CA SER A 113 -20.14 33.73 -24.68
C SER A 113 -20.79 32.35 -24.75
N LEU A 114 -20.57 31.48 -23.76
CA LEU A 114 -21.19 30.15 -23.69
C LEU A 114 -22.73 30.23 -23.67
N HIS A 115 -23.27 31.20 -22.92
CA HIS A 115 -24.71 31.45 -22.90
C HIS A 115 -25.23 31.89 -24.27
N HIS A 116 -24.52 32.80 -24.94
CA HIS A 116 -24.85 33.21 -26.31
C HIS A 116 -24.86 32.01 -27.27
N GLU A 117 -23.80 31.21 -27.28
CA GLU A 117 -23.69 30.03 -28.15
C GLU A 117 -24.79 28.99 -27.84
N ARG A 118 -25.18 28.83 -26.57
CA ARG A 118 -26.29 27.95 -26.17
C ARG A 118 -27.63 28.44 -26.73
N VAL A 119 -27.90 29.74 -26.69
CA VAL A 119 -29.12 30.32 -27.26
C VAL A 119 -29.14 30.11 -28.77
N VAL A 120 -28.04 30.39 -29.47
CA VAL A 120 -27.92 30.18 -30.92
C VAL A 120 -28.11 28.71 -31.29
N LEU A 121 -27.49 27.77 -30.55
CA LEU A 121 -27.67 26.33 -30.73
C LEU A 121 -29.12 25.91 -30.54
N SER A 122 -29.78 26.40 -29.49
CA SER A 122 -31.21 26.14 -29.24
C SER A 122 -32.09 26.62 -30.39
N CYS A 123 -31.84 27.82 -30.92
CA CYS A 123 -32.56 28.35 -32.08
C CYS A 123 -32.32 27.49 -33.34
N LYS A 124 -31.07 27.12 -33.63
CA LYS A 124 -30.74 26.27 -34.79
C LYS A 124 -31.38 24.88 -34.67
N LEU A 125 -31.34 24.26 -33.48
CA LEU A 125 -32.01 22.98 -33.20
C LEU A 125 -33.53 23.08 -33.35
N GLY A 126 -34.12 24.18 -32.88
CA GLY A 126 -35.54 24.45 -33.05
C GLY A 126 -35.94 24.54 -34.53
N ASN A 127 -35.15 25.23 -35.35
CA ASN A 127 -35.38 25.35 -36.79
C ASN A 127 -35.15 24.01 -37.52
N TYR A 128 -34.07 23.29 -37.19
CA TYR A 128 -33.80 21.95 -37.71
C TYR A 128 -34.96 20.99 -37.42
N ARG A 129 -35.48 20.99 -36.20
CA ARG A 129 -36.65 20.16 -35.82
C ARG A 129 -37.92 20.54 -36.58
N LYS A 130 -38.12 21.82 -36.88
CA LYS A 130 -39.25 22.27 -37.71
C LYS A 130 -39.11 21.76 -39.14
N VAL A 131 -37.94 21.90 -39.76
CA VAL A 131 -37.70 21.41 -41.12
C VAL A 131 -37.86 19.89 -41.22
N LEU A 132 -37.34 19.13 -40.26
CA LEU A 132 -37.56 17.67 -40.24
C LEU A 132 -39.04 17.27 -40.11
N ARG A 133 -39.85 18.09 -39.44
CA ARG A 133 -41.28 17.83 -39.26
C ARG A 133 -42.10 18.23 -40.47
N ASP A 134 -41.74 19.37 -41.08
CA ASP A 134 -42.52 20.00 -42.16
C ASP A 134 -42.12 19.47 -43.54
N ASP A 135 -40.96 18.81 -43.68
CA ASP A 135 -40.53 18.19 -44.93
C ASP A 135 -41.39 16.95 -45.27
N PRO A 136 -42.20 17.00 -46.35
CA PRO A 136 -43.07 15.90 -46.73
C PRO A 136 -42.29 14.65 -47.15
N ALA A 137 -41.08 14.79 -47.71
CA ALA A 137 -40.27 13.65 -48.13
C ALA A 137 -39.78 12.84 -46.93
N ILE A 138 -39.36 13.51 -45.86
CA ILE A 138 -38.93 12.88 -44.62
C ILE A 138 -40.10 12.17 -43.94
N ARG A 139 -41.27 12.84 -43.89
CA ARG A 139 -42.47 12.25 -43.30
C ARG A 139 -42.95 11.01 -44.05
N ASN A 140 -42.99 11.08 -45.38
CA ASN A 140 -43.35 9.93 -46.21
C ASN A 140 -42.35 8.77 -46.03
N ALA A 141 -41.05 9.07 -46.00
CA ALA A 141 -40.03 8.05 -45.74
C ALA A 141 -40.19 7.41 -44.36
N THR A 142 -40.49 8.17 -43.30
CA THR A 142 -40.73 7.60 -41.96
C THR A 142 -42.00 6.75 -41.91
N ASP A 143 -43.06 7.17 -42.59
CA ASP A 143 -44.32 6.42 -42.65
C ASP A 143 -44.14 5.12 -43.47
N GLU A 144 -43.39 5.16 -44.58
CA GLU A 144 -43.03 3.99 -45.39
C GLU A 144 -42.14 3.00 -44.62
N ILE A 145 -41.14 3.49 -43.87
CA ILE A 145 -40.29 2.66 -43.00
C ILE A 145 -41.16 1.92 -41.99
N ALA A 146 -42.06 2.62 -41.29
CA ALA A 146 -42.95 2.02 -40.31
C ALA A 146 -43.89 0.97 -40.93
N ALA A 147 -44.41 1.24 -42.14
CA ALA A 147 -45.24 0.29 -42.86
C ALA A 147 -44.45 -0.96 -43.27
N ILE A 148 -43.22 -0.80 -43.77
CA ILE A 148 -42.36 -1.92 -44.17
C ILE A 148 -41.93 -2.75 -42.98
N ASP A 149 -41.67 -2.15 -41.82
CA ASP A 149 -41.31 -2.87 -40.60
C ASP A 149 -42.41 -3.83 -40.16
N VAL A 150 -43.66 -3.34 -40.06
CA VAL A 150 -44.83 -4.17 -39.74
C VAL A 150 -44.98 -5.30 -40.76
N ASP A 151 -44.78 -4.97 -42.04
CA ASP A 151 -44.86 -5.91 -43.15
C ASP A 151 -43.79 -7.00 -43.12
N ILE A 152 -42.56 -6.67 -42.67
CA ILE A 152 -41.46 -7.62 -42.49
C ILE A 152 -41.80 -8.55 -41.32
N GLU A 153 -42.26 -8.01 -40.19
CA GLU A 153 -42.69 -8.81 -39.04
C GLU A 153 -43.80 -9.80 -39.41
N CYS A 154 -44.82 -9.34 -40.15
CA CYS A 154 -45.87 -10.23 -40.66
C CYS A 154 -45.29 -11.34 -41.55
N CYS A 155 -44.40 -11.01 -42.50
CA CYS A 155 -43.79 -12.03 -43.37
C CYS A 155 -42.88 -13.00 -42.60
N LEU A 156 -42.19 -12.56 -41.55
CA LEU A 156 -41.37 -13.42 -40.69
C LEU A 156 -42.24 -14.42 -39.92
N THR A 157 -43.33 -13.95 -39.30
CA THR A 157 -44.28 -14.84 -38.59
C THR A 157 -44.96 -15.82 -39.55
N GLU A 158 -45.26 -15.42 -40.78
CA GLU A 158 -45.78 -16.31 -41.82
C GLU A 158 -44.74 -17.34 -42.27
N LEU A 159 -43.48 -16.93 -42.42
CA LEU A 159 -42.36 -17.81 -42.74
C LEU A 159 -42.15 -18.87 -41.65
N GLU A 160 -42.21 -18.49 -40.37
CA GLU A 160 -42.13 -19.41 -39.24
C GLU A 160 -43.25 -20.45 -39.28
N ARG A 161 -44.51 -20.00 -39.40
CA ARG A 161 -45.68 -20.90 -39.52
C ARG A 161 -45.57 -21.84 -40.70
N THR A 162 -45.13 -21.33 -41.86
CA THR A 162 -44.97 -22.13 -43.08
C THR A 162 -43.85 -23.16 -42.92
N ASN A 163 -42.73 -22.79 -42.28
CA ASN A 163 -41.64 -23.72 -41.98
C ASN A 163 -42.06 -24.82 -40.99
N GLU A 164 -42.86 -24.49 -39.97
CA GLU A 164 -43.40 -25.49 -39.05
C GLU A 164 -44.34 -26.47 -39.75
N CYS A 165 -45.26 -25.95 -40.58
CA CYS A 165 -46.15 -26.76 -41.41
C CYS A 165 -45.35 -27.66 -42.37
N ALA A 166 -44.29 -27.13 -43.01
CA ALA A 166 -43.40 -27.89 -43.87
C ALA A 166 -42.70 -29.00 -43.09
N LYS A 167 -42.07 -28.70 -41.95
CA LYS A 167 -41.40 -29.71 -41.09
C LYS A 167 -42.33 -30.82 -40.63
N ARG A 168 -43.59 -30.50 -40.29
CA ARG A 168 -44.59 -31.48 -39.84
C ARG A 168 -45.13 -32.34 -40.98
N ASN A 169 -45.42 -31.74 -42.13
CA ASN A 169 -46.19 -32.39 -43.19
C ASN A 169 -45.33 -32.97 -44.33
N LEU A 170 -44.13 -32.44 -44.61
CA LEU A 170 -43.25 -32.99 -45.67
C LEU A 170 -42.94 -34.49 -45.48
N PRO A 171 -42.55 -34.95 -44.27
CA PRO A 171 -42.17 -36.35 -44.07
C PRO A 171 -43.30 -37.32 -44.44
N ALA A 172 -44.56 -36.94 -44.22
CA ALA A 172 -45.71 -37.77 -44.57
C ALA A 172 -45.87 -37.96 -46.10
N TYR A 173 -45.53 -36.94 -46.90
CA TYR A 173 -45.52 -37.05 -48.36
C TYR A 173 -44.29 -37.83 -48.85
N GLU A 174 -43.11 -37.57 -48.28
CA GLU A 174 -41.85 -38.22 -48.67
C GLU A 174 -41.80 -39.72 -48.32
N GLN A 175 -42.49 -40.15 -47.26
CA GLN A 175 -42.58 -41.56 -46.88
C GLN A 175 -43.60 -42.35 -47.72
N CYS A 176 -44.50 -41.66 -48.44
CA CYS A 176 -45.53 -42.31 -49.26
C CYS A 176 -44.95 -42.77 -50.61
N HIS A 177 -44.62 -44.06 -50.72
CA HIS A 177 -44.04 -44.65 -51.95
C HIS A 177 -44.90 -44.44 -53.20
N LEU A 178 -46.23 -44.50 -53.09
CA LEU A 178 -47.16 -44.30 -54.20
C LEU A 178 -47.13 -42.85 -54.71
N PHE A 179 -46.98 -41.88 -53.79
CA PHE A 179 -46.88 -40.47 -54.13
C PHE A 179 -45.56 -40.16 -54.84
N ASN A 180 -44.44 -40.64 -54.29
CA ASN A 180 -43.12 -40.49 -54.91
C ASN A 180 -43.04 -41.15 -56.29
N TYR A 181 -43.64 -42.32 -56.47
CA TYR A 181 -43.71 -42.99 -57.77
C TYR A 181 -44.39 -42.10 -58.82
N LEU A 182 -45.56 -41.51 -58.50
CA LEU A 182 -46.28 -40.64 -59.43
C LEU A 182 -45.53 -39.31 -59.70
N ILE A 183 -44.82 -38.76 -58.70
CA ILE A 183 -43.92 -37.61 -58.90
C ILE A 183 -42.75 -37.96 -59.84
N GLN A 184 -42.06 -39.08 -59.62
CA GLN A 184 -40.93 -39.51 -60.44
C GLN A 184 -41.32 -39.78 -61.91
N GLN A 185 -42.54 -40.27 -62.14
CA GLN A 185 -43.08 -40.46 -63.49
C GLN A 185 -43.53 -39.14 -64.14
N ASN A 186 -43.47 -38.01 -63.43
CA ASN A 186 -43.97 -36.71 -63.85
C ASN A 186 -45.47 -36.72 -64.20
N TYR A 187 -46.27 -37.58 -63.52
CA TYR A 187 -47.70 -37.74 -63.75
C TYR A 187 -48.44 -36.40 -63.58
N GLY A 188 -49.27 -36.03 -64.56
CA GLY A 188 -49.98 -34.73 -64.58
C GLY A 188 -49.20 -33.55 -65.19
N THR A 189 -47.94 -33.74 -65.59
CA THR A 189 -47.19 -32.73 -66.39
C THR A 189 -47.24 -33.06 -67.89
N PRO A 190 -46.95 -32.10 -68.79
CA PRO A 190 -46.76 -32.39 -70.21
C PRO A 190 -45.61 -33.36 -70.51
N GLN A 191 -44.73 -33.62 -69.54
CA GLN A 191 -43.57 -34.50 -69.66
C GLN A 191 -43.89 -35.96 -69.26
N TYR A 192 -45.15 -36.27 -68.93
CA TYR A 192 -45.56 -37.63 -68.57
C TYR A 192 -45.49 -38.60 -69.76
N LEU A 193 -44.66 -39.64 -69.66
CA LEU A 193 -44.36 -40.58 -70.76
C LEU A 193 -45.26 -41.83 -70.78
N GLY A 194 -46.11 -42.04 -69.77
CA GLY A 194 -46.93 -43.26 -69.67
C GLY A 194 -48.01 -43.37 -70.75
N ARG A 195 -48.07 -44.52 -71.44
CA ARG A 195 -49.03 -44.82 -72.51
C ARG A 195 -49.89 -46.05 -72.19
N GLY A 196 -51.12 -46.11 -72.71
CA GLY A 196 -51.98 -47.29 -72.64
C GLY A 196 -52.36 -47.74 -71.22
N LEU A 197 -52.04 -48.99 -70.89
CA LEU A 197 -52.36 -49.63 -69.60
C LEU A 197 -51.73 -48.92 -68.40
N GLN A 198 -50.46 -48.50 -68.51
CA GLN A 198 -49.74 -47.80 -67.45
C GLN A 198 -50.47 -46.51 -67.04
N ARG A 199 -50.97 -45.74 -68.01
CA ARG A 199 -51.74 -44.51 -67.76
C ARG A 199 -53.07 -44.77 -67.03
N ARG A 200 -53.69 -45.93 -67.25
CA ARG A 200 -54.96 -46.30 -66.59
C ARG A 200 -54.72 -46.66 -65.12
N TRP A 201 -53.64 -47.39 -64.84
CA TRP A 201 -53.21 -47.71 -63.47
C TRP A 201 -52.75 -46.46 -62.72
N ASP A 202 -51.90 -45.62 -63.33
CA ASP A 202 -51.44 -44.38 -62.73
C ASP A 202 -52.61 -43.42 -62.43
N ARG A 203 -53.64 -43.37 -63.29
CA ARG A 203 -54.87 -42.60 -63.03
C ARG A 203 -55.69 -43.14 -61.87
N TRP A 204 -55.72 -44.46 -61.69
CA TRP A 204 -56.42 -45.08 -60.56
C TRP A 204 -55.69 -44.80 -59.25
N VAL A 205 -54.36 -44.98 -59.23
CA VAL A 205 -53.51 -44.63 -58.08
C VAL A 205 -53.62 -43.14 -57.75
N ALA A 206 -53.60 -42.26 -58.77
CA ALA A 206 -53.74 -40.82 -58.58
C ALA A 206 -55.08 -40.44 -57.94
N LYS A 207 -56.18 -41.08 -58.33
CA LYS A 207 -57.49 -40.86 -57.67
C LYS A 207 -57.52 -41.39 -56.24
N LEU A 208 -56.85 -42.51 -55.97
CA LEU A 208 -56.84 -43.14 -54.65
C LEU A 208 -56.15 -42.27 -53.60
N ILE A 209 -55.02 -41.66 -53.94
CA ILE A 209 -54.24 -40.80 -53.03
C ILE A 209 -54.58 -39.31 -53.17
N ASN A 210 -55.59 -38.98 -53.98
CA ASN A 210 -55.95 -37.61 -54.35
C ASN A 210 -54.73 -36.78 -54.78
N PHE A 211 -53.97 -37.33 -55.73
CA PHE A 211 -52.65 -36.85 -56.13
C PHE A 211 -52.64 -35.39 -56.55
N ASP A 212 -53.67 -34.89 -57.24
CA ASP A 212 -53.72 -33.50 -57.72
C ASP A 212 -53.69 -32.50 -56.54
N ASN A 213 -54.44 -32.78 -55.47
CA ASN A 213 -54.44 -31.95 -54.26
C ASN A 213 -53.14 -32.12 -53.46
N ALA A 214 -52.70 -33.37 -53.27
CA ALA A 214 -51.48 -33.69 -52.52
C ALA A 214 -50.23 -33.09 -53.18
N ARG A 215 -50.16 -33.09 -54.51
CA ARG A 215 -49.08 -32.49 -55.30
C ARG A 215 -49.05 -30.98 -55.13
N SER A 216 -50.21 -30.31 -55.25
CA SER A 216 -50.32 -28.86 -55.02
C SER A 216 -49.88 -28.46 -53.61
N SER A 217 -50.30 -29.21 -52.58
CA SER A 217 -49.85 -28.98 -51.20
C SER A 217 -48.35 -29.25 -51.02
N PHE A 218 -47.80 -30.31 -51.63
CA PHE A 218 -46.37 -30.62 -51.58
C PHE A 218 -45.52 -29.54 -52.27
N GLU A 219 -45.91 -29.12 -53.48
CA GLU A 219 -45.25 -28.03 -54.21
C GLU A 219 -45.31 -26.71 -53.42
N HIS A 220 -46.46 -26.40 -52.81
CA HIS A 220 -46.60 -25.22 -51.95
C HIS A 220 -45.69 -25.28 -50.72
N LEU A 221 -45.63 -26.40 -49.99
CA LEU A 221 -44.78 -26.54 -48.81
C LEU A 221 -43.28 -26.46 -49.14
N HIS A 222 -42.88 -26.88 -50.35
CA HIS A 222 -41.50 -26.75 -50.82
C HIS A 222 -41.16 -25.35 -51.32
N ALA A 223 -42.06 -24.70 -52.07
CA ALA A 223 -41.78 -23.43 -52.75
C ALA A 223 -42.08 -22.20 -51.87
N ALA A 224 -43.08 -22.26 -50.99
CA ALA A 224 -43.53 -21.12 -50.20
C ALA A 224 -42.46 -20.55 -49.24
N PRO A 225 -41.65 -21.37 -48.52
CA PRO A 225 -40.60 -20.82 -47.66
C PRO A 225 -39.52 -20.06 -48.43
N ALA A 226 -39.14 -20.53 -49.61
CA ALA A 226 -38.17 -19.85 -50.46
C ALA A 226 -38.74 -18.52 -51.00
N ALA A 227 -39.98 -18.52 -51.48
CA ALA A 227 -40.65 -17.32 -51.96
C ALA A 227 -40.83 -16.26 -50.86
N LEU A 228 -41.14 -16.67 -49.63
CA LEU A 228 -41.25 -15.76 -48.48
C LEU A 228 -39.89 -15.18 -48.08
N ARG A 229 -38.81 -15.96 -48.12
CA ARG A 229 -37.45 -15.45 -47.88
C ARG A 229 -37.04 -14.41 -48.91
N ASP A 230 -37.29 -14.67 -50.19
CA ASP A 230 -37.01 -13.72 -51.27
C ASP A 230 -37.80 -12.41 -51.10
N LEU A 231 -39.06 -12.51 -50.62
CA LEU A 231 -39.90 -11.35 -50.36
C LEU A 231 -39.40 -10.55 -49.15
N ILE A 232 -39.00 -11.22 -48.06
CA ILE A 232 -38.39 -10.57 -46.89
C ILE A 232 -37.10 -9.87 -47.30
N GLU A 233 -36.23 -10.51 -48.09
CA GLU A 233 -34.97 -9.89 -48.53
C GLU A 233 -35.23 -8.63 -49.38
N LYS A 234 -36.23 -8.66 -50.27
CA LYS A 234 -36.65 -7.49 -51.05
C LYS A 234 -37.14 -6.36 -50.14
N LYS A 235 -37.97 -6.67 -49.13
CA LYS A 235 -38.46 -5.68 -48.16
C LYS A 235 -37.32 -5.10 -47.32
N GLN A 236 -36.41 -5.93 -46.82
CA GLN A 236 -35.21 -5.49 -46.07
C GLN A 236 -34.27 -4.62 -46.92
N ARG A 237 -34.18 -4.87 -48.23
CA ARG A 237 -33.42 -4.02 -49.15
C ARG A 237 -34.06 -2.64 -49.27
N ARG A 238 -35.37 -2.58 -49.54
CA ARG A 238 -36.13 -1.33 -49.59
C ARG A 238 -36.05 -0.55 -48.28
N TYR A 239 -36.11 -1.26 -47.15
CA TYR A 239 -35.94 -0.68 -45.82
C TYR A 239 -34.60 0.03 -45.66
N ARG A 240 -33.50 -0.65 -46.01
CA ARG A 240 -32.15 -0.06 -45.96
C ARG A 240 -31.99 1.13 -46.89
N GLU A 241 -32.59 1.08 -48.08
CA GLU A 241 -32.61 2.21 -49.02
C GLU A 241 -33.31 3.43 -48.39
N LEU A 242 -34.52 3.26 -47.84
CA LEU A 242 -35.27 4.33 -47.18
C LEU A 242 -34.53 4.91 -45.97
N LEU A 243 -33.88 4.07 -45.16
CA LEU A 243 -33.03 4.55 -44.07
C LEU A 243 -31.88 5.41 -44.58
N SER A 244 -31.21 4.99 -45.65
CA SER A 244 -30.11 5.77 -46.24
C SER A 244 -30.60 7.11 -46.81
N GLU A 245 -31.79 7.14 -47.42
CA GLU A 245 -32.44 8.36 -47.91
C GLU A 245 -32.76 9.30 -46.76
N LEU A 246 -33.38 8.78 -45.68
CA LEU A 246 -33.71 9.52 -44.47
C LEU A 246 -32.47 10.13 -43.80
N GLU A 247 -31.40 9.35 -43.66
CA GLU A 247 -30.13 9.83 -43.11
C GLU A 247 -29.48 10.90 -43.99
N SER A 248 -29.55 10.74 -45.32
CA SER A 248 -29.05 11.75 -46.25
C SER A 248 -29.83 13.06 -46.15
N ALA A 249 -31.16 12.99 -45.99
CA ALA A 249 -32.04 14.14 -45.81
C ALA A 249 -31.75 14.85 -44.47
N ARG A 250 -31.59 14.08 -43.38
CA ARG A 250 -31.18 14.62 -42.07
C ARG A 250 -29.81 15.29 -42.11
N ARG A 251 -28.83 14.68 -42.80
CA ARG A 251 -27.49 15.28 -42.98
C ARG A 251 -27.57 16.60 -43.74
N LYS A 252 -28.30 16.65 -44.87
CA LYS A 252 -28.53 17.89 -45.62
C LYS A 252 -29.21 18.97 -44.77
N ALA A 253 -30.23 18.62 -44.00
CA ALA A 253 -30.89 19.56 -43.10
C ALA A 253 -29.96 20.05 -41.98
N ASN A 254 -29.10 19.17 -41.45
CA ASN A 254 -28.10 19.53 -40.44
C ASN A 254 -27.06 20.51 -41.02
N GLU A 255 -26.55 20.24 -42.23
CA GLU A 255 -25.63 21.11 -42.97
C GLU A 255 -26.27 22.47 -43.29
N GLN A 256 -27.50 22.49 -43.79
CA GLN A 256 -28.25 23.72 -44.12
C GLN A 256 -28.48 24.61 -42.91
N HIS A 257 -28.76 24.02 -41.74
CA HIS A 257 -28.99 24.78 -40.51
C HIS A 257 -27.72 24.98 -39.66
N GLY A 258 -26.59 24.40 -40.07
CA GLY A 258 -25.30 24.51 -39.39
C GLY A 258 -25.35 24.10 -37.92
N VAL A 259 -26.14 23.07 -37.57
CA VAL A 259 -26.31 22.62 -36.17
C VAL A 259 -25.01 22.00 -35.67
N GLN A 260 -24.41 21.11 -36.45
CA GLN A 260 -23.14 20.46 -36.08
C GLN A 260 -22.00 21.47 -35.88
N GLN A 261 -21.87 22.45 -36.78
CA GLN A 261 -20.88 23.53 -36.65
C GLN A 261 -21.12 24.34 -35.37
N GLN A 262 -22.37 24.67 -35.07
CA GLN A 262 -22.72 25.39 -33.84
C GLN A 262 -22.42 24.58 -32.58
N GLN A 263 -22.65 23.27 -32.62
CA GLN A 263 -22.38 22.39 -31.50
C GLN A 263 -20.87 22.34 -31.20
N GLN A 264 -20.03 22.27 -32.22
CA GLN A 264 -18.57 22.37 -32.05
C GLN A 264 -18.14 23.71 -31.44
N VAL A 265 -18.74 24.83 -31.86
CA VAL A 265 -18.46 26.15 -31.26
C VAL A 265 -18.87 26.19 -29.78
N TRP A 266 -20.03 25.62 -29.43
CA TRP A 266 -20.48 25.51 -28.06
C TRP A 266 -19.56 24.62 -27.21
N GLU A 267 -19.11 23.48 -27.74
CA GLU A 267 -18.15 22.58 -27.11
C GLU A 267 -16.81 23.30 -26.85
N GLN A 268 -16.27 24.01 -27.84
CA GLN A 268 -15.04 24.80 -27.69
C GLN A 268 -15.18 25.91 -26.63
N ALA A 269 -16.34 26.59 -26.59
CA ALA A 269 -16.62 27.59 -25.56
C ALA A 269 -16.72 26.97 -24.16
N SER A 270 -17.31 25.76 -24.06
CA SER A 270 -17.42 25.01 -22.81
C SER A 270 -16.04 24.55 -22.31
N GLU A 271 -15.20 24.01 -23.21
CA GLU A 271 -13.82 23.65 -22.89
C GLU A 271 -13.00 24.86 -22.44
N ARG A 272 -13.15 26.00 -23.11
CA ARG A 272 -12.47 27.23 -22.71
C ARG A 272 -12.86 27.64 -21.28
N LEU A 273 -14.15 27.57 -20.93
CA LEU A 273 -14.62 27.86 -19.57
C LEU A 273 -14.03 26.89 -18.55
N ALA A 274 -14.01 25.59 -18.86
CA ALA A 274 -13.43 24.57 -17.99
C ALA A 274 -11.94 24.81 -17.73
N ARG A 275 -11.17 25.19 -18.76
CA ARG A 275 -9.74 25.53 -18.62
C ARG A 275 -9.52 26.76 -17.73
N ILE A 276 -10.38 27.79 -17.86
CA ILE A 276 -10.31 28.98 -17.00
C ILE A 276 -10.64 28.60 -15.55
N ASP A 277 -11.67 27.78 -15.32
CA ASP A 277 -12.04 27.32 -13.98
C ASP A 277 -10.90 26.50 -13.33
N GLU A 278 -10.23 25.61 -14.08
CA GLU A 278 -9.05 24.88 -13.60
C GLU A 278 -7.89 25.83 -13.27
N ALA A 279 -7.64 26.84 -14.11
CA ALA A 279 -6.60 27.85 -13.87
C ALA A 279 -6.89 28.67 -12.60
N ILE A 280 -8.14 29.08 -12.36
CA ILE A 280 -8.56 29.77 -11.14
C ILE A 280 -8.28 28.91 -9.91
N GLU A 281 -8.69 27.63 -9.94
CA GLU A 281 -8.47 26.75 -8.80
C GLU A 281 -6.99 26.45 -8.54
N SER A 282 -6.18 26.31 -9.58
CA SER A 282 -4.72 26.19 -9.42
C SER A 282 -4.11 27.44 -8.78
N THR A 283 -4.60 28.62 -9.15
CA THR A 283 -4.14 29.91 -8.60
C THR A 283 -4.56 30.05 -7.14
N ARG A 284 -5.79 29.67 -6.78
CA ARG A 284 -6.27 29.66 -5.39
C ARG A 284 -5.44 28.74 -4.49
N ARG A 285 -5.08 27.54 -4.97
CA ARG A 285 -4.17 26.64 -4.23
C ARG A 285 -2.81 27.28 -4.00
N ARG A 286 -2.28 27.98 -5.02
CA ARG A 286 -1.02 28.72 -4.89
C ARG A 286 -1.13 29.86 -3.88
N GLU A 287 -2.21 30.64 -3.91
CA GLU A 287 -2.46 31.71 -2.93
C GLU A 287 -2.53 31.15 -1.50
N ALA A 288 -3.23 30.03 -1.29
CA ALA A 288 -3.32 29.37 0.01
C ALA A 288 -1.92 28.93 0.50
N ALA A 289 -1.14 28.26 -0.34
CA ALA A 289 0.22 27.85 0.00
C ALA A 289 1.13 29.05 0.34
N LEU A 290 1.06 30.14 -0.44
CA LEU A 290 1.82 31.36 -0.17
C LEU A 290 1.39 32.04 1.15
N SER A 291 0.09 31.99 1.46
CA SER A 291 -0.45 32.50 2.73
C SER A 291 0.02 31.67 3.92
N ASP A 292 0.05 30.34 3.78
CA ASP A 292 0.56 29.43 4.80
C ASP A 292 2.06 29.65 5.03
N ASP A 293 2.85 29.80 3.96
CA ASP A 293 4.27 30.15 4.05
C ASP A 293 4.50 31.49 4.78
N LEU A 294 3.67 32.49 4.50
CA LEU A 294 3.71 33.77 5.20
C LEU A 294 3.39 33.61 6.69
N TYR A 295 2.40 32.79 7.03
CA TYR A 295 2.06 32.49 8.42
C TYR A 295 3.21 31.81 9.17
N VAL A 296 3.88 30.85 8.53
CA VAL A 296 5.06 30.17 9.09
C VAL A 296 6.20 31.16 9.36
N ILE A 297 6.44 32.11 8.45
CA ILE A 297 7.51 33.11 8.61
C ILE A 297 7.15 34.16 9.65
N ASP A 298 5.90 34.61 9.70
CA ASP A 298 5.46 35.61 10.68
C ASP A 298 5.34 35.02 12.10
N ASN A 299 5.42 33.69 12.26
CA ASN A 299 5.54 33.06 13.58
C ASN A 299 6.74 33.61 14.37
N ILE A 300 6.47 34.07 15.59
CA ILE A 300 7.45 34.67 16.50
C ILE A 300 8.55 33.67 16.87
N LYS A 301 8.21 32.39 17.01
CA LYS A 301 9.13 31.29 17.31
C LYS A 301 9.28 30.34 16.10
N GLY A 302 9.26 30.91 14.90
CA GLY A 302 9.49 30.16 13.66
C GLY A 302 10.97 29.82 13.43
N GLU A 303 11.25 29.27 12.25
CA GLU A 303 12.58 28.78 11.86
C GLU A 303 13.70 29.83 12.05
N PHE A 304 13.47 31.07 11.63
CA PHE A 304 14.45 32.16 11.78
C PHE A 304 14.79 32.46 13.25
N TYR A 305 13.83 32.31 14.16
CA TYR A 305 14.06 32.47 15.60
C TYR A 305 14.91 31.32 16.14
N GLU A 306 14.61 30.08 15.74
CA GLU A 306 15.42 28.91 16.13
C GLU A 306 16.85 28.99 15.61
N GLN A 307 17.04 29.45 14.36
CA GLN A 307 18.36 29.69 13.79
C GLN A 307 19.12 30.78 14.56
N ALA A 308 18.44 31.85 15.00
CA ALA A 308 19.04 32.88 15.83
C ALA A 308 19.45 32.31 17.20
N ILE A 309 18.59 31.55 17.87
CA ILE A 309 18.92 30.88 19.13
C ILE A 309 20.08 29.90 18.97
N ALA A 310 20.16 29.16 17.87
CA ALA A 310 21.29 28.27 17.57
C ALA A 310 22.60 29.04 17.36
N ALA A 311 22.54 30.23 16.73
CA ALA A 311 23.70 31.11 16.61
C ALA A 311 24.20 31.59 17.98
N TYR A 312 23.29 32.01 18.86
CA TYR A 312 23.61 32.33 20.25
C TYR A 312 24.20 31.13 21.00
N GLN A 313 23.58 29.96 20.88
CA GLN A 313 24.03 28.76 21.57
C GLN A 313 25.46 28.37 21.16
N ARG A 314 25.80 28.46 19.86
CA ARG A 314 27.16 28.20 19.38
C ARG A 314 28.16 29.17 19.99
N PHE A 315 27.88 30.47 19.91
CA PHE A 315 28.72 31.50 20.52
C PHE A 315 28.93 31.26 22.02
N LEU A 316 27.84 30.99 22.74
CA LEU A 316 27.84 30.67 24.17
C LEU A 316 28.57 29.38 24.53
N SER A 317 28.62 28.41 23.62
CA SER A 317 29.31 27.13 23.83
C SER A 317 30.83 27.26 23.63
N ASP A 318 31.24 28.16 22.73
CA ASP A 318 32.65 28.46 22.43
C ASP A 318 33.30 29.33 23.53
N LEU A 319 32.48 30.04 24.31
CA LEU A 319 32.92 30.85 25.45
C LEU A 319 33.33 30.00 26.66
N GLU A 320 34.44 30.39 27.29
CA GLU A 320 34.90 29.79 28.54
C GLU A 320 33.94 30.15 29.70
N PRO A 321 33.69 29.23 30.66
CA PRO A 321 32.68 29.45 31.71
C PRO A 321 32.96 30.66 32.62
N ASP A 322 34.21 31.07 32.75
CA ASP A 322 34.59 32.26 33.53
C ASP A 322 34.30 33.56 32.80
N ILE A 323 34.39 33.55 31.47
CA ILE A 323 34.03 34.70 30.63
C ILE A 323 32.51 34.92 30.69
N LEU A 324 31.71 33.84 30.72
CA LEU A 324 30.24 33.93 30.89
C LEU A 324 29.83 34.65 32.18
N LYS A 325 30.60 34.51 33.27
CA LYS A 325 30.36 35.23 34.52
C LYS A 325 30.57 36.74 34.39
N ILE A 326 31.58 37.15 33.61
CA ILE A 326 31.85 38.57 33.33
C ILE A 326 30.68 39.16 32.55
N TYR A 327 30.16 38.43 31.55
CA TYR A 327 28.99 38.87 30.79
C TYR A 327 27.70 38.92 31.63
N ALA A 328 27.47 37.94 32.51
CA ALA A 328 26.33 37.94 33.42
C ALA A 328 26.39 39.13 34.40
N ALA A 329 27.56 39.42 34.97
CA ALA A 329 27.76 40.56 35.87
C ALA A 329 27.62 41.93 35.20
N CYS A 330 27.73 41.99 33.87
CA CYS A 330 27.47 43.19 33.08
C CYS A 330 25.99 43.37 32.73
N THR A 331 25.12 42.42 33.11
CA THR A 331 23.67 42.47 32.86
C THR A 331 22.93 42.60 34.19
N ASP A 332 21.95 43.52 34.30
CA ASP A 332 21.18 43.76 35.54
C ASP A 332 20.13 42.66 35.87
N SER A 333 20.29 41.43 35.35
CA SER A 333 19.30 40.35 35.45
C SER A 333 19.75 39.25 36.42
N PRO A 334 19.03 39.00 37.53
CA PRO A 334 19.38 37.94 38.48
C PRO A 334 19.18 36.52 37.90
N ILE A 335 18.40 36.41 36.82
CA ILE A 335 18.14 35.14 36.12
C ILE A 335 19.39 34.71 35.34
N ASP A 336 20.13 35.65 34.77
CA ASP A 336 21.36 35.35 34.02
C ASP A 336 22.45 34.78 34.94
N ASP A 337 22.60 35.36 36.13
CA ASP A 337 23.55 34.89 37.14
C ASP A 337 23.23 33.44 37.58
N GLU A 338 21.95 33.12 37.79
CA GLU A 338 21.51 31.77 38.15
C GLU A 338 21.81 30.76 37.04
N ILE A 339 21.48 31.10 35.80
CA ILE A 339 21.73 30.22 34.64
C ILE A 339 23.23 30.01 34.43
N CYS A 340 24.05 31.06 34.56
CA CYS A 340 25.50 30.98 34.45
C CYS A 340 26.14 30.17 35.59
N ALA A 341 25.63 30.26 36.82
CA ALA A 341 26.06 29.41 37.92
C ALA A 341 25.74 27.93 37.65
N ARG A 342 24.56 27.64 37.11
CA ARG A 342 24.16 26.28 36.72
C ARG A 342 25.02 25.72 35.59
N VAL A 343 25.31 26.50 34.55
CA VAL A 343 26.21 26.08 33.45
C VAL A 343 27.60 25.70 33.98
N ARG A 344 28.16 26.51 34.89
CA ARG A 344 29.44 26.21 35.54
C ARG A 344 29.40 24.94 36.38
N GLY A 345 28.35 24.77 37.19
CA GLY A 345 28.18 23.55 37.99
C GLY A 345 28.09 22.29 37.11
N LEU A 346 27.39 22.38 35.98
CA LEU A 346 27.31 21.28 35.01
C LEU A 346 28.65 21.03 34.31
N GLN A 347 29.42 22.08 33.99
CA GLN A 347 30.74 21.91 33.39
C GLN A 347 31.72 21.23 34.35
N ALA A 348 31.76 21.65 35.62
CA ALA A 348 32.60 21.01 36.63
C ALA A 348 32.26 19.52 36.81
N GLN A 349 30.97 19.15 36.75
CA GLN A 349 30.55 17.75 36.79
C GLN A 349 30.96 16.96 35.54
N ILE A 350 30.97 17.60 34.37
CA ILE A 350 31.46 16.98 33.12
C ILE A 350 32.97 16.73 33.24
N ASP A 351 33.73 17.72 33.71
CA ASP A 351 35.18 17.63 33.87
C ASP A 351 35.55 16.53 34.90
N GLU A 352 34.84 16.47 36.03
CA GLU A 352 35.00 15.42 37.05
C GLU A 352 34.70 14.01 36.48
N GLU A 353 33.65 13.86 35.68
CA GLU A 353 33.33 12.56 35.05
C GLU A 353 34.34 12.17 33.96
N GLN A 354 34.95 13.14 33.26
CA GLN A 354 36.03 12.92 32.29
C GLN A 354 37.32 12.48 32.98
N GLU A 355 37.71 13.11 34.08
CA GLU A 355 38.86 12.67 34.90
C GLU A 355 38.66 11.24 35.39
N ARG A 356 37.47 10.93 35.94
CA ARG A 356 37.10 9.56 36.33
C ARG A 356 37.09 8.58 35.16
N GLU A 357 36.80 9.03 33.94
CA GLU A 357 36.86 8.18 32.75
C GLU A 357 38.30 7.82 32.40
N ALA A 358 39.23 8.78 32.49
CA ALA A 358 40.65 8.52 32.31
C ALA A 358 41.18 7.52 33.36
N GLU A 359 40.78 7.65 34.62
CA GLU A 359 41.11 6.70 35.69
C GLU A 359 40.57 5.29 35.41
N ARG A 360 39.29 5.18 35.00
CA ARG A 360 38.66 3.91 34.64
C ARG A 360 39.31 3.27 33.41
N ALA A 361 39.74 4.08 32.43
CA ALA A 361 40.46 3.60 31.25
C ALA A 361 41.83 3.02 31.65
N ALA A 362 42.56 3.70 32.54
CA ALA A 362 43.82 3.19 33.09
C ALA A 362 43.61 1.90 33.91
N GLU A 363 42.57 1.82 34.74
CA GLU A 363 42.24 0.60 35.49
C GLU A 363 41.91 -0.57 34.54
N LYS A 364 41.06 -0.34 33.54
CA LYS A 364 40.72 -1.32 32.50
C LYS A 364 41.97 -1.84 31.78
N GLN A 365 42.90 -0.95 31.42
CA GLN A 365 44.16 -1.33 30.79
C GLN A 365 45.00 -2.23 31.71
N SER A 366 45.13 -1.86 32.99
CA SER A 366 45.88 -2.66 33.97
C SER A 366 45.27 -4.05 34.20
N LEU A 367 43.94 -4.16 34.27
CA LEU A 367 43.23 -5.42 34.45
C LEU A 367 43.38 -6.34 33.23
N ASN A 368 43.33 -5.77 32.02
CA ASN A 368 43.57 -6.53 30.79
C ASN A 368 45.01 -7.07 30.71
N GLN A 369 46.00 -6.28 31.10
CA GLN A 369 47.40 -6.71 31.18
C GLN A 369 47.57 -7.83 32.21
N TYR A 370 46.93 -7.73 33.39
CA TYR A 370 46.97 -8.76 34.41
C TYR A 370 46.27 -10.05 33.96
N LEU A 371 45.11 -9.96 33.28
CA LEU A 371 44.41 -11.10 32.69
C LEU A 371 45.28 -11.81 31.64
N SER A 372 45.91 -11.05 30.73
CA SER A 372 46.86 -11.56 29.75
C SER A 372 47.97 -12.36 30.45
N GLY A 373 48.57 -11.79 31.50
CA GLY A 373 49.61 -12.45 32.28
C GLY A 373 49.14 -13.73 32.99
N LEU A 374 47.92 -13.73 33.55
CA LEU A 374 47.32 -14.92 34.15
C LEU A 374 47.03 -16.02 33.11
N THR A 375 46.59 -15.65 31.90
CA THR A 375 46.37 -16.62 30.82
C THR A 375 47.68 -17.23 30.34
N GLU A 376 48.73 -16.42 30.18
CA GLU A 376 50.06 -16.88 29.82
C GLU A 376 50.63 -17.83 30.89
N LEU A 377 50.52 -17.47 32.17
CA LEU A 377 50.97 -18.31 33.28
C LEU A 377 50.22 -19.65 33.31
N ARG A 378 48.89 -19.62 33.10
CA ARG A 378 48.04 -20.81 33.01
C ARG A 378 48.48 -21.73 31.87
N ASP A 379 48.75 -21.17 30.69
CA ASP A 379 49.06 -21.95 29.50
C ASP A 379 50.46 -22.57 29.60
N ARG A 380 51.46 -21.81 30.08
CA ARG A 380 52.80 -22.34 30.41
C ARG A 380 52.74 -23.48 31.43
N MET A 381 51.87 -23.34 32.45
CA MET A 381 51.68 -24.39 33.45
C MET A 381 51.02 -25.64 32.87
N LYS A 382 50.01 -25.49 32.01
CA LYS A 382 49.39 -26.62 31.29
C LYS A 382 50.39 -27.35 30.40
N ASP A 383 51.19 -26.61 29.63
CA ASP A 383 52.17 -27.19 28.72
C ASP A 383 53.26 -27.95 29.48
N TYR A 384 53.70 -27.43 30.63
CA TYR A 384 54.65 -28.11 31.51
C TYR A 384 54.07 -29.40 32.12
N LEU A 385 52.81 -29.38 32.56
CA LEU A 385 52.14 -30.55 33.11
C LEU A 385 51.86 -31.62 32.04
N ARG A 386 51.62 -31.22 30.78
CA ARG A 386 51.51 -32.16 29.64
C ARG A 386 52.84 -32.85 29.32
N ALA A 387 53.95 -32.15 29.48
CA ALA A 387 55.28 -32.66 29.15
C ALA A 387 55.93 -33.52 30.25
N THR A 388 55.36 -33.58 31.47
CA THR A 388 55.99 -34.24 32.63
C THR A 388 55.16 -35.44 33.12
N PRO A 389 55.69 -36.68 33.15
CA PRO A 389 55.00 -37.86 33.70
C PRO A 389 54.95 -37.81 35.25
N ALA A 390 53.72 -37.86 35.80
CA ALA A 390 53.27 -37.87 37.20
C ALA A 390 54.27 -38.05 38.38
N ASP A 391 54.44 -36.97 39.15
CA ASP A 391 54.24 -36.81 40.62
C ASP A 391 54.95 -35.52 41.06
N VAL A 392 54.61 -34.40 40.41
CA VAL A 392 55.21 -33.10 40.69
C VAL A 392 54.60 -32.51 41.94
N ALA A 393 55.41 -32.35 42.98
CA ALA A 393 55.05 -31.67 44.22
C ALA A 393 55.77 -30.31 44.29
N PHE A 394 55.08 -29.27 44.77
CA PHE A 394 55.72 -27.98 45.03
C PHE A 394 56.12 -27.87 46.51
N ASN A 395 57.28 -27.26 46.77
CA ASN A 395 57.76 -26.99 48.11
C ASN A 395 56.82 -26.00 48.84
N ASP A 396 56.55 -26.24 50.13
CA ASP A 396 55.63 -25.48 51.00
C ASP A 396 56.01 -23.99 51.15
N GLY A 397 57.25 -23.60 50.82
CA GLY A 397 57.71 -22.20 50.86
C GLY A 397 57.17 -21.30 49.74
N LEU A 398 56.40 -21.83 48.79
CA LEU A 398 55.83 -21.05 47.69
C LEU A 398 54.54 -20.32 48.13
N ILE A 399 54.63 -19.05 48.51
CA ILE A 399 53.46 -18.21 48.75
C ILE A 399 52.95 -17.67 47.40
N PHE A 400 52.11 -18.45 46.73
CA PHE A 400 51.60 -18.12 45.40
C PHE A 400 50.80 -16.80 45.35
N GLY A 401 50.10 -16.47 46.44
CA GLY A 401 49.36 -15.21 46.58
C GLY A 401 50.23 -13.97 46.46
N ASP A 402 51.45 -14.00 46.98
CA ASP A 402 52.38 -12.86 46.93
C ASP A 402 52.95 -12.67 45.53
N LEU A 403 53.23 -13.77 44.81
CA LEU A 403 53.68 -13.72 43.42
C LEU A 403 52.60 -13.15 42.50
N LEU A 404 51.34 -13.55 42.70
CA LEU A 404 50.20 -12.98 41.99
C LEU A 404 49.96 -11.51 42.34
N ALA A 405 50.13 -11.12 43.61
CA ALA A 405 50.04 -9.73 44.03
C ALA A 405 51.16 -8.87 43.41
N GLN A 406 52.38 -9.39 43.30
CA GLN A 406 53.50 -8.73 42.62
C GLN A 406 53.24 -8.61 41.11
N MET A 407 52.64 -9.61 40.48
CA MET A 407 52.27 -9.57 39.06
C MET A 407 51.15 -8.57 38.80
N ARG A 408 50.16 -8.48 39.70
CA ARG A 408 49.10 -7.46 39.67
C ARG A 408 49.65 -6.03 39.80
N GLN A 409 50.70 -5.86 40.61
CA GLN A 409 51.42 -4.59 40.76
C GLN A 409 52.47 -4.35 39.66
N GLN A 410 52.54 -5.22 38.63
CA GLN A 410 53.50 -5.17 37.53
C GLN A 410 54.98 -5.19 37.96
N ARG A 411 55.27 -5.70 39.18
CA ARG A 411 56.63 -5.82 39.71
C ARG A 411 57.38 -7.03 39.19
N CYS A 412 56.67 -7.98 38.58
CA CYS A 412 57.24 -9.17 37.96
C CYS A 412 56.45 -9.55 36.71
N SER A 413 57.14 -10.06 35.68
CA SER A 413 56.49 -10.57 34.48
C SER A 413 55.91 -11.97 34.72
N PRO A 414 54.93 -12.41 33.90
CA PRO A 414 54.43 -13.79 33.94
C PRO A 414 55.55 -14.83 33.80
N GLY A 415 56.62 -14.48 33.07
CA GLY A 415 57.81 -15.31 32.94
C GLY A 415 58.68 -15.38 34.19
N ASP A 416 58.77 -14.30 34.97
CA ASP A 416 59.48 -14.30 36.27
C ASP A 416 58.74 -15.16 37.28
N VAL A 417 57.41 -15.02 37.34
CA VAL A 417 56.53 -15.83 38.19
C VAL A 417 56.67 -17.31 37.82
N TRP A 418 56.61 -17.63 36.53
CA TRP A 418 56.80 -19.00 36.05
C TRP A 418 58.19 -19.58 36.41
N ARG A 419 59.26 -18.79 36.30
CA ARG A 419 60.61 -19.21 36.69
C ARG A 419 60.69 -19.51 38.19
N THR A 420 60.04 -18.73 39.03
CA THR A 420 59.97 -18.97 40.49
C THR A 420 59.18 -20.25 40.80
N ILE A 421 58.03 -20.46 40.15
CA ILE A 421 57.25 -21.69 40.29
C ILE A 421 58.09 -22.92 39.91
N ARG A 422 58.84 -22.86 38.79
CA ARG A 422 59.69 -23.96 38.33
C ARG A 422 60.81 -24.30 39.31
N ARG A 423 61.39 -23.30 39.99
CA ARG A 423 62.45 -23.52 41.01
C ARG A 423 61.93 -24.22 42.26
N CYS A 424 60.64 -24.14 42.54
CA CYS A 424 60.00 -24.77 43.70
C CYS A 424 59.46 -26.18 43.41
N VAL A 425 59.65 -26.71 42.19
CA VAL A 425 59.26 -28.07 41.82
C VAL A 425 60.21 -29.09 42.46
N VAL A 426 59.66 -30.00 43.28
CA VAL A 426 60.34 -31.16 43.83
C VAL A 426 59.97 -32.39 42.99
N GLN A 427 60.95 -33.02 42.34
CA GLN A 427 60.75 -34.32 41.68
C GLN A 427 60.98 -35.45 42.70
N PRO A 428 60.06 -36.43 42.83
CA PRO A 428 60.33 -37.63 43.60
C PRO A 428 61.41 -38.46 42.88
N LYS A 429 62.45 -38.89 43.62
CA LYS A 429 63.50 -39.76 43.08
C LYS A 429 62.88 -41.09 42.66
N LEU A 430 62.92 -41.41 41.36
CA LEU A 430 62.64 -42.74 40.82
C LEU A 430 63.53 -43.79 41.54
N VAL A 431 62.90 -44.71 42.27
CA VAL A 431 63.55 -45.96 42.70
C VAL A 431 63.63 -46.87 41.48
N ARG A 432 64.84 -47.07 40.97
CA ARG A 432 65.13 -48.05 39.90
C ARG A 432 64.94 -49.46 40.47
N HIS A 433 64.05 -50.25 39.87
CA HIS A 433 64.02 -51.70 40.09
C HIS A 433 64.81 -52.40 38.97
N TRP A 434 65.69 -53.31 39.37
CA TRP A 434 66.51 -54.16 38.52
C TRP A 434 65.64 -55.22 37.80
N THR A 435 65.93 -55.48 36.53
CA THR A 435 65.53 -56.68 35.75
C THR A 435 66.35 -57.89 36.27
N ASP A 436 66.03 -59.18 36.14
CA ASP A 436 65.16 -60.03 35.30
C ASP A 436 65.30 -61.47 35.90
N PRO A 437 65.02 -62.63 35.26
CA PRO A 437 64.05 -63.03 34.22
C PRO A 437 63.38 -64.41 34.50
N ASN A 438 62.08 -64.56 34.33
CA ASN A 438 61.51 -65.78 33.71
C ASN A 438 60.01 -65.64 33.46
N ASP A 439 59.56 -66.37 32.44
CA ASP A 439 58.18 -66.66 32.05
C ASP A 439 57.47 -65.63 31.15
N SER A 440 57.61 -65.90 29.86
CA SER A 440 56.49 -65.86 28.90
C SER A 440 55.66 -67.16 29.06
N PRO A 441 54.43 -67.31 28.51
CA PRO A 441 53.83 -66.50 27.44
C PRO A 441 52.29 -66.29 27.49
N SER A 442 51.81 -65.46 26.55
CA SER A 442 50.48 -65.49 25.91
C SER A 442 49.23 -64.99 26.66
N ARG A 443 48.61 -63.89 26.17
CA ARG A 443 47.22 -63.90 25.67
C ARG A 443 46.80 -62.58 25.02
N GLU A 444 46.24 -62.70 23.82
CA GLU A 444 45.40 -61.72 23.12
C GLU A 444 44.14 -61.38 23.93
N VAL A 445 43.66 -60.13 23.89
CA VAL A 445 42.25 -59.73 23.63
C VAL A 445 42.18 -58.25 23.23
N SER A 446 41.71 -58.03 22.00
CA SER A 446 40.83 -57.01 21.38
C SER A 446 40.74 -55.54 21.85
N PRO A 447 40.65 -54.59 20.88
CA PRO A 447 40.29 -53.19 21.06
C PRO A 447 38.79 -52.93 20.84
N ASN A 448 38.21 -52.02 21.62
CA ASN A 448 36.92 -51.34 21.42
C ASN A 448 36.83 -50.32 22.59
N GLU A 449 36.61 -49.01 22.44
CA GLU A 449 35.57 -48.36 21.66
C GLU A 449 36.01 -46.96 21.17
N MET A 450 35.78 -46.80 19.88
CA MET A 450 35.45 -45.58 19.14
C MET A 450 34.16 -44.97 19.76
N LEU A 451 33.93 -43.65 19.85
CA LEU A 451 33.68 -42.74 18.74
C LEU A 451 33.70 -41.25 19.17
N PRO A 452 34.01 -40.36 18.20
CA PRO A 452 33.83 -38.91 18.25
C PRO A 452 32.41 -38.51 17.77
N LEU A 453 32.07 -37.22 17.80
CA LEU A 453 31.46 -36.53 16.64
C LEU A 453 31.29 -35.02 16.88
N GLN A 454 32.03 -34.28 16.07
CA GLN A 454 31.68 -32.93 15.61
C GLN A 454 30.58 -33.04 14.55
N ALA A 455 29.59 -32.16 14.60
CA ALA A 455 29.00 -31.43 13.47
C ALA A 455 27.65 -30.85 13.88
N THR A 456 27.46 -29.55 13.68
CA THR A 456 26.41 -29.02 12.79
C THR A 456 26.61 -27.52 12.61
N PHE A 457 26.87 -27.16 11.35
CA PHE A 457 26.85 -25.81 10.81
C PHE A 457 25.41 -25.28 10.78
N SER A 458 25.24 -23.99 11.08
CA SER A 458 24.00 -23.23 10.82
C SER A 458 24.29 -22.19 9.76
N ALA A 459 23.73 -22.38 8.56
CA ALA A 459 23.63 -21.36 7.51
C ALA A 459 22.45 -21.69 6.60
N THR A 460 21.40 -20.87 6.68
CA THR A 460 20.35 -20.65 5.67
C THR A 460 19.77 -19.27 6.05
N ALA A 461 20.15 -18.14 5.45
CA ALA A 461 19.87 -17.70 4.08
C ALA A 461 18.36 -17.71 3.79
N GLU A 462 17.70 -16.62 4.17
CA GLU A 462 16.33 -16.28 3.80
C GLU A 462 16.35 -15.56 2.45
N SER A 463 15.75 -16.21 1.45
CA SER A 463 15.15 -15.58 0.27
C SER A 463 13.97 -16.46 -0.09
N ASP A 464 12.75 -15.92 -0.14
CA ASP A 464 11.99 -15.86 -1.39
C ASP A 464 10.54 -15.37 -1.28
N HIS A 465 10.18 -14.60 -2.31
CA HIS A 465 8.91 -14.58 -3.06
C HIS A 465 7.71 -13.76 -2.55
N PHE A 466 7.46 -12.68 -3.30
CA PHE A 466 6.18 -12.01 -3.47
C PHE A 466 5.15 -12.99 -4.09
N GLY A 467 4.09 -13.29 -3.34
CA GLY A 467 2.91 -13.98 -3.84
C GLY A 467 1.65 -13.31 -3.31
N THR A 468 0.89 -12.66 -4.19
CA THR A 468 -0.47 -12.17 -3.93
C THR A 468 -1.36 -13.35 -3.55
N THR A 469 -1.61 -13.50 -2.25
CA THR A 469 -2.47 -14.56 -1.71
C THR A 469 -3.82 -13.96 -1.38
N ILE A 470 -4.83 -14.23 -2.22
CA ILE A 470 -6.24 -13.99 -1.90
C ILE A 470 -6.65 -15.10 -0.94
N GLU A 471 -6.98 -14.73 0.31
CA GLU A 471 -7.59 -15.66 1.28
C GLU A 471 -8.98 -16.07 0.80
N LYS A 472 -9.31 -17.35 1.00
CA LYS A 472 -10.59 -17.98 0.64
C LYS A 472 -11.79 -17.17 1.15
N LEU A 473 -12.77 -16.96 0.28
CA LEU A 473 -14.05 -16.31 0.56
C LEU A 473 -14.76 -16.94 1.77
N ASP A 474 -14.97 -16.14 2.82
CA ASP A 474 -15.80 -16.53 3.96
C ASP A 474 -17.28 -16.20 3.69
N ARG A 475 -18.19 -17.01 4.26
CA ARG A 475 -19.61 -17.04 3.83
C ARG A 475 -20.49 -15.90 4.35
N GLU A 476 -19.99 -14.98 5.18
CA GLU A 476 -20.78 -13.83 5.65
C GLU A 476 -19.98 -12.52 5.64
N GLY A 477 -20.30 -11.65 4.67
CA GLY A 477 -20.38 -10.18 4.78
C GLY A 477 -19.08 -9.37 4.96
N VAL A 478 -18.77 -8.54 3.96
CA VAL A 478 -17.72 -7.49 3.94
C VAL A 478 -16.27 -7.99 3.89
N ILE A 479 -15.64 -7.86 2.71
CA ILE A 479 -14.19 -8.05 2.54
C ILE A 479 -13.48 -6.71 2.82
N LEU A 480 -12.66 -6.67 3.86
CA LEU A 480 -11.76 -5.55 4.14
C LEU A 480 -10.44 -5.78 3.40
N PRO A 481 -9.98 -4.86 2.53
CA PRO A 481 -8.68 -4.99 1.87
C PRO A 481 -7.56 -5.06 2.92
N LYS A 482 -6.64 -6.04 2.80
CA LYS A 482 -5.51 -6.19 3.75
C LYS A 482 -4.51 -5.04 3.66
N ASP A 483 -4.41 -4.41 2.49
CA ASP A 483 -3.65 -3.19 2.23
C ASP A 483 -4.46 -2.34 1.23
N SER A 484 -4.33 -1.01 1.32
CA SER A 484 -5.02 -0.06 0.45
C SER A 484 -4.68 -0.34 -1.03
N VAL A 485 -5.55 -1.08 -1.70
CA VAL A 485 -5.52 -1.23 -3.16
C VAL A 485 -5.65 0.18 -3.71
N LYS A 486 -4.56 0.72 -4.25
CA LYS A 486 -4.60 2.00 -4.93
C LYS A 486 -5.52 1.85 -6.15
N PRO A 487 -6.43 2.79 -6.41
CA PRO A 487 -7.41 2.68 -7.49
C PRO A 487 -6.81 2.71 -8.91
N GLU A 488 -5.48 2.79 -9.01
CA GLU A 488 -4.70 2.91 -10.25
C GLU A 488 -4.94 1.75 -11.24
N HIS A 489 -5.49 0.61 -10.80
CA HIS A 489 -5.76 -0.54 -11.68
C HIS A 489 -7.18 -0.60 -12.28
N PHE A 490 -8.14 0.24 -11.87
CA PHE A 490 -9.53 0.12 -12.32
C PHE A 490 -10.11 1.38 -12.98
N LEU A 491 -9.40 2.52 -12.94
CA LEU A 491 -9.90 3.77 -13.50
C LEU A 491 -8.87 4.34 -14.49
N ASN A 492 -9.26 4.44 -15.76
CA ASN A 492 -8.46 5.08 -16.80
C ASN A 492 -8.14 6.54 -16.41
N GLU A 493 -6.94 6.98 -16.79
CA GLU A 493 -6.20 8.19 -16.35
C GLU A 493 -6.83 9.57 -16.62
N THR A 494 -8.14 9.69 -16.87
CA THR A 494 -8.76 10.97 -17.29
C THR A 494 -9.38 11.80 -16.16
N SER A 495 -9.25 11.40 -14.88
CA SER A 495 -9.84 12.12 -13.75
C SER A 495 -8.81 12.42 -12.64
N ARG A 496 -8.30 13.66 -12.60
CA ARG A 496 -7.40 14.20 -11.55
C ARG A 496 -8.01 14.22 -10.14
N ASP A 497 -9.30 13.88 -9.98
CA ASP A 497 -9.99 13.82 -8.67
C ASP A 497 -10.02 12.42 -8.03
N SER A 498 -9.62 11.37 -8.77
CA SER A 498 -9.64 9.97 -8.30
C SER A 498 -8.63 9.66 -7.18
N ALA A 499 -7.61 10.51 -6.98
CA ALA A 499 -6.67 10.40 -5.86
C ALA A 499 -7.29 10.75 -4.49
N ARG A 500 -8.55 11.20 -4.44
CA ARG A 500 -9.23 11.61 -3.21
C ARG A 500 -10.01 10.50 -2.51
N PHE A 501 -10.24 9.36 -3.16
CA PHE A 501 -11.11 8.32 -2.60
C PHE A 501 -10.43 6.94 -2.61
N VAL A 502 -10.68 6.16 -1.57
CA VAL A 502 -10.18 4.79 -1.39
C VAL A 502 -11.34 3.84 -1.11
N VAL A 503 -11.18 2.57 -1.48
CA VAL A 503 -12.18 1.53 -1.22
C VAL A 503 -12.15 1.15 0.26
N ALA A 504 -13.25 1.41 0.97
CA ALA A 504 -13.41 1.03 2.38
C ALA A 504 -13.94 -0.40 2.54
N ALA A 505 -14.84 -0.83 1.64
CA ALA A 505 -15.47 -2.15 1.69
C ALA A 505 -15.86 -2.64 0.29
N VAL A 506 -15.84 -3.96 0.12
CA VAL A 506 -16.39 -4.66 -1.06
C VAL A 506 -17.63 -5.45 -0.61
N CYS A 507 -18.79 -5.12 -1.18
CA CYS A 507 -20.10 -5.65 -0.82
C CYS A 507 -20.66 -6.52 -1.95
N ARG A 508 -21.45 -7.54 -1.61
CA ARG A 508 -22.04 -8.48 -2.57
C ARG A 508 -23.42 -8.06 -3.08
N SER A 509 -24.02 -7.04 -2.45
CA SER A 509 -25.36 -6.58 -2.78
C SER A 509 -25.53 -5.10 -2.45
N GLU A 510 -26.48 -4.45 -3.12
CA GLU A 510 -26.79 -3.03 -2.92
C GLU A 510 -27.27 -2.76 -1.49
N HIS A 511 -28.02 -3.71 -0.93
CA HIS A 511 -28.48 -3.65 0.46
C HIS A 511 -27.32 -3.63 1.45
N GLU A 512 -26.32 -4.51 1.26
CA GLU A 512 -25.12 -4.54 2.09
C GLU A 512 -24.29 -3.26 1.94
N ALA A 513 -24.16 -2.74 0.71
CA ALA A 513 -23.44 -1.49 0.46
C ALA A 513 -24.13 -0.29 1.12
N THR A 514 -25.47 -0.23 1.06
CA THR A 514 -26.28 0.81 1.73
C THR A 514 -26.15 0.73 3.25
N ASP A 515 -26.18 -0.48 3.81
CA ASP A 515 -26.00 -0.71 5.25
C ASP A 515 -24.61 -0.28 5.75
N VAL A 516 -23.57 -0.52 4.94
CA VAL A 516 -22.20 -0.11 5.23
C VAL A 516 -22.06 1.41 5.11
N ALA A 517 -22.61 2.03 4.07
CA ALA A 517 -22.59 3.48 3.89
C ALA A 517 -23.34 4.21 5.02
N ALA A 518 -24.50 3.69 5.45
CA ALA A 518 -25.25 4.20 6.59
C ALA A 518 -24.44 4.12 7.90
N ALA A 519 -23.70 3.02 8.10
CA ALA A 519 -22.83 2.86 9.28
C ALA A 519 -21.70 3.89 9.32
N LEU A 520 -21.08 4.15 8.17
CA LEU A 520 -20.01 5.14 8.02
C LEU A 520 -20.55 6.56 8.24
N SER A 521 -21.71 6.87 7.65
CA SER A 521 -22.37 8.17 7.82
C SER A 521 -22.75 8.45 9.28
N ALA A 522 -23.23 7.45 10.02
CA ALA A 522 -23.53 7.58 11.45
C ALA A 522 -22.30 7.96 12.31
N HIS A 523 -21.09 7.70 11.81
CA HIS A 523 -19.82 8.05 12.45
C HIS A 523 -19.14 9.27 11.82
N GLY A 524 -19.86 10.03 10.98
CA GLY A 524 -19.35 11.24 10.34
C GLY A 524 -18.32 10.98 9.24
N VAL A 525 -18.33 9.79 8.63
CA VAL A 525 -17.48 9.44 7.49
C VAL A 525 -18.32 9.51 6.21
N ASP A 526 -18.03 10.49 5.37
CA ASP A 526 -18.66 10.62 4.05
C ASP A 526 -18.26 9.44 3.16
N SER A 527 -19.25 8.73 2.62
CA SER A 527 -19.06 7.57 1.76
C SER A 527 -20.07 7.56 0.62
N PHE A 528 -19.74 6.90 -0.47
CA PHE A 528 -20.67 6.61 -1.57
C PHE A 528 -20.48 5.19 -2.09
N THR A 529 -21.51 4.64 -2.71
CA THR A 529 -21.49 3.33 -3.36
C THR A 529 -21.14 3.48 -4.83
N PHE A 530 -20.28 2.59 -5.33
CA PHE A 530 -19.86 2.55 -6.72
C PHE A 530 -20.07 1.14 -7.25
N ASP A 531 -20.90 1.03 -8.28
CA ASP A 531 -21.12 -0.22 -9.00
C ASP A 531 -20.32 -0.18 -10.32
N PRO A 532 -19.19 -0.89 -10.40
CA PRO A 532 -18.34 -0.87 -11.59
C PRO A 532 -19.02 -1.43 -12.84
N ILE A 533 -20.01 -2.33 -12.69
CA ILE A 533 -20.69 -2.96 -13.82
C ILE A 533 -21.69 -1.98 -14.43
N SER A 534 -22.52 -1.37 -13.58
CA SER A 534 -23.48 -0.36 -14.03
C SER A 534 -22.77 0.80 -14.72
N ASP A 535 -21.67 1.31 -14.16
CA ASP A 535 -20.97 2.50 -14.70
C ASP A 535 -20.16 2.21 -15.98
N ALA A 536 -19.60 1.00 -16.12
CA ALA A 536 -18.95 0.55 -17.36
C ALA A 536 -19.93 0.41 -18.53
N LEU A 537 -21.17 -0.02 -18.25
CA LEU A 537 -22.24 -0.14 -19.25
C LEU A 537 -22.75 1.24 -19.73
N TRP A 538 -22.64 2.29 -18.91
CA TRP A 538 -22.99 3.67 -19.32
C TRP A 538 -21.90 4.36 -20.13
N THR A 539 -20.63 3.99 -19.94
CA THR A 539 -19.48 4.66 -20.57
C THR A 539 -19.03 4.02 -21.88
N HIS A 540 -19.35 2.74 -22.11
CA HIS A 540 -19.03 2.03 -23.33
C HIS A 540 -20.26 1.32 -23.91
N GLU A 541 -20.92 1.95 -24.90
CA GLU A 541 -22.12 1.41 -25.58
C GLU A 541 -21.91 0.07 -26.34
N ASN A 542 -20.72 -0.55 -26.32
CA ASN A 542 -20.38 -1.71 -27.17
C ASN A 542 -19.60 -2.85 -26.49
N LEU A 543 -19.54 -2.92 -25.16
CA LEU A 543 -18.87 -4.04 -24.46
C LEU A 543 -19.90 -5.08 -24.00
N ASP A 544 -19.69 -6.34 -24.41
CA ASP A 544 -20.51 -7.48 -24.01
C ASP A 544 -20.23 -7.80 -22.52
N PRO A 545 -21.23 -7.76 -21.62
CA PRO A 545 -21.03 -7.94 -20.18
C PRO A 545 -20.45 -9.31 -19.80
N THR A 546 -20.44 -10.28 -20.73
CA THR A 546 -19.85 -11.61 -20.51
C THR A 546 -18.32 -11.66 -20.63
N GLU A 547 -17.67 -10.64 -21.21
CA GLU A 547 -16.19 -10.61 -21.38
C GLU A 547 -15.44 -9.98 -20.20
N LEU A 548 -16.13 -9.26 -19.31
CA LEU A 548 -15.54 -8.74 -18.08
C LEU A 548 -15.70 -9.77 -16.96
N GLU A 549 -14.61 -10.48 -16.61
CA GLU A 549 -14.51 -11.28 -15.37
C GLU A 549 -14.47 -10.39 -14.10
N LEU A 550 -15.36 -9.40 -13.99
CA LEU A 550 -15.51 -8.60 -12.79
C LEU A 550 -16.50 -9.30 -11.85
N PRO A 551 -16.13 -9.54 -10.57
CA PRO A 551 -17.09 -10.04 -9.59
C PRO A 551 -18.23 -9.02 -9.40
N GLU A 552 -19.48 -9.48 -9.39
CA GLU A 552 -20.67 -8.73 -8.97
C GLU A 552 -20.46 -8.18 -7.55
N SER A 553 -19.80 -7.03 -7.46
CA SER A 553 -19.38 -6.46 -6.19
C SER A 553 -19.50 -4.95 -6.25
N ILE A 554 -20.23 -4.42 -5.28
CA ILE A 554 -20.45 -2.99 -5.12
C ILE A 554 -19.39 -2.48 -4.15
N LEU A 555 -18.67 -1.45 -4.56
CA LEU A 555 -17.60 -0.85 -3.78
C LEU A 555 -18.17 0.28 -2.93
N VAL A 556 -17.80 0.35 -1.65
CA VAL A 556 -18.06 1.52 -0.82
C VAL A 556 -16.77 2.33 -0.75
N MET A 557 -16.82 3.55 -1.28
CA MET A 557 -15.67 4.46 -1.36
C MET A 557 -15.77 5.54 -0.30
N VAL A 558 -14.64 5.89 0.31
CA VAL A 558 -14.49 6.96 1.31
C VAL A 558 -13.35 7.89 0.91
N ARG A 559 -13.33 9.11 1.43
CA ARG A 559 -12.20 10.00 1.20
C ARG A 559 -10.91 9.43 1.80
N ALA A 560 -9.78 9.62 1.12
CA ALA A 560 -8.48 9.09 1.53
C ALA A 560 -8.04 9.59 2.92
N ASP A 561 -8.37 10.83 3.29
CA ASP A 561 -8.11 11.40 4.62
C ASP A 561 -9.00 10.82 5.74
N LYS A 562 -10.03 10.04 5.37
CA LYS A 562 -10.97 9.36 6.28
C LYS A 562 -10.86 7.84 6.24
N ALA A 563 -9.86 7.30 5.57
CA ALA A 563 -9.68 5.85 5.40
C ALA A 563 -9.51 5.11 6.73
N ASP A 564 -8.70 5.65 7.65
CA ASP A 564 -8.45 5.05 8.96
C ASP A 564 -9.69 5.13 9.89
N ASP A 565 -10.46 6.21 9.78
CA ASP A 565 -11.74 6.36 10.50
C ASP A 565 -12.75 5.32 10.01
N ALA A 566 -12.89 5.17 8.69
CA ALA A 566 -13.74 4.15 8.08
C ALA A 566 -13.33 2.73 8.52
N ARG A 567 -12.03 2.42 8.49
CA ARG A 567 -11.50 1.12 8.91
C ARG A 567 -11.84 0.82 10.37
N ARG A 568 -11.70 1.80 11.28
CA ARG A 568 -12.06 1.64 12.69
C ARG A 568 -13.54 1.32 12.87
N VAL A 569 -14.43 2.03 12.17
CA VAL A 569 -15.88 1.80 12.22
C VAL A 569 -16.23 0.39 11.72
N LEU A 570 -15.65 -0.04 10.61
CA LEU A 570 -15.93 -1.36 10.02
C LEU A 570 -15.39 -2.51 10.88
N VAL A 571 -14.20 -2.36 11.47
CA VAL A 571 -13.64 -3.35 12.41
C VAL A 571 -14.48 -3.43 13.69
N GLN A 572 -14.94 -2.29 14.23
CA GLN A 572 -15.82 -2.27 15.39
C GLN A 572 -17.15 -2.95 15.09
N ARG A 573 -17.76 -2.66 13.93
CA ARG A 573 -19.00 -3.32 13.48
C ARG A 573 -18.82 -4.82 13.30
N ARG A 574 -17.69 -5.26 12.71
CA ARG A 574 -17.34 -6.67 12.56
C ARG A 574 -17.21 -7.37 13.92
N THR A 575 -16.57 -6.71 14.87
CA THR A 575 -16.41 -7.24 16.24
C THR A 575 -17.76 -7.37 16.95
N ILE A 576 -18.68 -6.42 16.74
CA ILE A 576 -20.04 -6.46 17.27
C ILE A 576 -20.87 -7.57 16.60
N SER A 577 -20.75 -7.76 15.29
CA SER A 577 -21.45 -8.85 14.57
C SER A 577 -20.92 -10.24 14.88
N GLU A 578 -19.64 -10.34 15.25
CA GLU A 578 -18.99 -11.60 15.64
C GLU A 578 -19.12 -11.88 17.15
N ALA A 579 -19.70 -10.98 17.95
CA ALA A 579 -19.90 -11.21 19.37
C ALA A 579 -20.99 -12.27 19.61
N PRO A 580 -20.80 -13.20 20.57
CA PRO A 580 -21.83 -14.15 20.93
C PRO A 580 -23.03 -13.42 21.55
N TRP A 581 -24.24 -13.73 21.07
CA TRP A 581 -25.48 -13.13 21.57
C TRP A 581 -26.44 -14.21 22.06
N LYS A 582 -27.34 -13.84 22.96
CA LYS A 582 -28.35 -14.75 23.52
C LYS A 582 -29.70 -14.45 22.90
N CYS A 583 -30.34 -15.44 22.31
CA CYS A 583 -31.65 -15.26 21.69
C CYS A 583 -32.70 -14.87 22.73
N HIS A 584 -33.42 -13.76 22.48
CA HIS A 584 -34.45 -13.28 23.38
C HIS A 584 -35.70 -14.19 23.43
N GLU A 585 -35.98 -14.94 22.35
CA GLU A 585 -37.16 -15.81 22.28
C GLU A 585 -36.94 -17.16 22.96
N CYS A 586 -35.79 -17.80 22.73
CA CYS A 586 -35.53 -19.17 23.22
C CYS A 586 -34.35 -19.28 24.18
N GLY A 587 -33.63 -18.20 24.45
CA GLY A 587 -32.49 -18.19 25.38
C GLY A 587 -31.22 -18.88 24.86
N THR A 588 -31.22 -19.41 23.64
CA THR A 588 -30.07 -20.09 23.03
C THR A 588 -28.90 -19.11 22.84
N GLN A 589 -27.72 -19.49 23.31
CA GLN A 589 -26.49 -18.72 23.11
C GLN A 589 -25.91 -19.04 21.73
N MET A 590 -25.89 -18.04 20.86
CA MET A 590 -25.36 -18.15 19.51
C MET A 590 -23.85 -17.89 19.54
N LEU A 591 -23.08 -18.80 18.93
CA LEU A 591 -21.67 -18.61 18.67
C LEU A 591 -21.48 -17.63 17.48
N ARG A 592 -20.26 -17.15 17.28
CA ARG A 592 -19.93 -16.06 16.33
C ARG A 592 -20.55 -16.25 14.94
N GLY A 593 -21.03 -15.16 14.34
CA GLY A 593 -21.38 -15.12 12.91
C GLY A 593 -22.73 -15.74 12.53
N TYR A 594 -23.73 -15.71 13.41
CA TYR A 594 -25.09 -16.13 13.06
C TYR A 594 -26.09 -14.99 13.28
N GLY A 595 -26.67 -14.46 12.19
CA GLY A 595 -27.72 -13.43 12.24
C GLY A 595 -29.12 -13.96 12.60
N VAL A 596 -29.27 -15.28 12.66
CA VAL A 596 -30.53 -15.98 12.93
C VAL A 596 -30.29 -17.04 14.00
N CYS A 597 -31.17 -17.12 14.99
CA CYS A 597 -31.09 -18.11 16.05
C CYS A 597 -31.23 -19.54 15.49
N SER A 598 -30.27 -20.43 15.79
CA SER A 598 -30.32 -21.83 15.36
C SER A 598 -31.43 -22.63 16.06
N GLY A 599 -31.88 -22.17 17.22
CA GLY A 599 -32.94 -22.82 18.00
C GLY A 599 -34.35 -22.50 17.51
N CYS A 600 -34.65 -21.23 17.20
CA CYS A 600 -36.02 -20.80 16.90
C CYS A 600 -36.20 -20.04 15.57
N GLY A 601 -35.12 -19.78 14.83
CA GLY A 601 -35.20 -19.01 13.58
C GLY A 601 -35.42 -17.50 13.76
N ALA A 602 -35.48 -16.99 15.00
CA ALA A 602 -35.61 -15.56 15.27
C ALA A 602 -34.37 -14.81 14.80
N ARG A 603 -34.57 -13.76 14.00
CA ARG A 603 -33.48 -12.84 13.61
C ARG A 603 -33.00 -12.05 14.82
N HIS A 604 -31.70 -11.81 14.89
CA HIS A 604 -31.11 -10.96 15.91
C HIS A 604 -31.69 -9.54 15.78
N ARG A 605 -32.58 -9.16 16.71
CA ARG A 605 -33.05 -7.77 16.81
C ARG A 605 -31.90 -6.94 17.39
N ARG A 606 -31.13 -6.29 16.51
CA ARG A 606 -30.21 -5.23 16.92
C ARG A 606 -31.07 -4.12 17.51
N HIS A 607 -30.90 -3.80 18.79
CA HIS A 607 -31.35 -2.50 19.28
C HIS A 607 -30.43 -1.46 18.63
N ASP A 608 -31.05 -0.48 17.97
CA ASP A 608 -30.42 0.57 17.17
C ASP A 608 -29.19 1.21 17.81
#